data_AF-A0A8J4EFS2-F1
#
_entry.id   AF-A0A8J4EFS2-F1
#
_cell.length_a   1.000
_cell.length_b   1.000
_cell.length_c   1.000
_cell.angle_alpha   90.00
_cell.angle_beta   90.00
_cell.angle_gamma   90.00
#
_symmetry.space_group_name_H-M   'P 1'
#
loop_
_entity.id
_entity.type
_entity.pdbx_description
1 polymer ?
#
loop_
_entity_poly.entity_id
_entity_poly.type
_entity_poly.pdbx_seq_one_letter_code
_entity_poly.pdbx_strand_id
1 'polypeptide(L)'
;MLVLLALVAGCGAGGDVTATPARSASTGASPPGASPSDASPPASTGATTLIAFAMVSSAGTAAAAEVRSPDDVDRFVGGPPDVVATARAAVARHAGSRMFAFVLAGCQNTGATLSIRAGRVTAALTGGEGIACLVAEYFLAVFAVPAHLVPPDAKVSAAP
;
A
#
# COMPACT_ATOMS: atom_id res chain seq x y z
N MET A 1 -34.62 26.05 8.18
CA MET A 1 -33.65 26.58 9.17
C MET A 1 -32.31 26.69 8.48
N LEU A 2 -31.87 27.92 8.28
CA LEU A 2 -30.58 28.33 7.74
C LEU A 2 -29.62 28.44 8.93
N VAL A 3 -28.41 27.87 8.86
CA VAL A 3 -27.28 28.36 9.67
C VAL A 3 -26.04 28.44 8.78
N LEU A 4 -25.57 29.67 8.69
CA LEU A 4 -24.42 30.23 8.00
C LEU A 4 -23.42 30.64 9.09
N LEU A 5 -22.10 30.47 8.93
CA LEU A 5 -21.02 31.23 9.62
C LEU A 5 -19.68 30.72 9.02
N ALA A 6 -18.91 31.44 8.17
CA ALA A 6 -18.25 32.75 8.23
C ALA A 6 -16.76 32.69 8.69
N LEU A 7 -15.93 33.35 7.88
CA LEU A 7 -14.47 33.55 7.91
C LEU A 7 -13.86 34.03 9.25
N VAL A 8 -12.57 33.76 9.43
CA VAL A 8 -11.63 34.69 10.09
C VAL A 8 -10.36 34.85 9.25
N ALA A 9 -10.02 36.09 8.93
CA ALA A 9 -8.84 36.56 8.22
C ALA A 9 -8.10 37.62 9.06
N GLY A 10 -6.78 37.72 8.85
CA GLY A 10 -5.92 38.87 9.19
C GLY A 10 -5.12 38.73 10.49
N CYS A 11 -4.02 39.44 10.73
CA CYS A 11 -3.08 40.25 9.92
C CYS A 11 -1.90 40.59 10.87
N GLY A 12 -0.68 40.79 10.35
CA GLY A 12 0.57 40.86 11.13
C GLY A 12 0.98 42.20 11.73
N ALA A 13 2.22 42.21 12.26
CA ALA A 13 3.18 43.32 12.51
C ALA A 13 4.32 42.72 13.37
N GLY A 14 5.61 43.01 13.27
CA GLY A 14 6.44 43.96 12.53
C GLY A 14 7.86 43.91 13.12
N GLY A 15 8.86 44.50 12.46
CA GLY A 15 10.16 44.82 13.09
C GLY A 15 11.40 44.73 12.19
N ASP A 16 11.70 45.82 11.47
CA ASP A 16 13.06 46.17 11.01
C ASP A 16 13.88 46.74 12.20
N VAL A 17 15.22 46.60 12.27
CA VAL A 17 16.25 47.54 11.74
C VAL A 17 17.71 47.12 12.17
N THR A 18 18.64 47.16 11.19
CA THR A 18 20.09 47.57 11.18
C THR A 18 21.23 46.91 12.01
N ALA A 19 22.20 46.34 11.25
CA ALA A 19 23.62 46.76 11.06
C ALA A 19 24.82 46.16 11.87
N THR A 20 25.81 45.65 11.09
CA THR A 20 27.30 45.85 11.15
C THR A 20 28.12 44.52 11.15
N PRO A 21 29.27 44.42 10.42
CA PRO A 21 29.75 43.16 9.83
C PRO A 21 30.89 42.49 10.61
N ALA A 22 31.03 41.18 10.45
CA ALA A 22 32.26 40.46 10.76
C ALA A 22 32.64 39.55 9.58
N ARG A 23 33.74 39.92 8.93
CA ARG A 23 34.51 39.05 8.04
C ARG A 23 34.90 37.78 8.80
N SER A 24 34.60 36.63 8.23
CA SER A 24 35.42 35.43 8.40
C SER A 24 35.34 34.63 7.11
N ALA A 25 36.46 34.63 6.40
CA ALA A 25 36.69 33.79 5.24
C ALA A 25 36.78 32.33 5.72
N SER A 26 36.01 31.45 5.09
CA SER A 26 36.19 30.00 5.19
C SER A 26 35.91 29.42 3.81
N THR A 27 36.99 29.28 3.07
CA THR A 27 37.10 28.52 1.82
C THR A 27 36.69 27.08 2.09
N GLY A 28 35.59 26.62 1.47
CA GLY A 28 35.14 25.24 1.57
C GLY A 28 34.03 24.96 0.56
N ALA A 29 34.39 24.22 -0.49
CA ALA A 29 33.54 23.88 -1.63
C ALA A 29 32.44 22.86 -1.30
N SER A 30 31.26 23.01 -1.94
CA SER A 30 30.46 21.99 -2.67
C SER A 30 28.93 22.20 -2.55
N PRO A 31 28.14 22.15 -3.65
CA PRO A 31 26.68 21.97 -3.63
C PRO A 31 26.31 20.48 -3.78
N PRO A 32 25.03 20.10 -3.97
CA PRO A 32 23.90 20.13 -3.05
C PRO A 32 23.53 18.69 -2.57
N GLY A 33 23.25 18.52 -1.28
CA GLY A 33 22.86 17.22 -0.71
C GLY A 33 21.35 17.07 -0.56
N ALA A 34 20.62 16.89 -1.65
CA ALA A 34 19.30 16.27 -1.58
C ALA A 34 19.50 14.81 -1.17
N SER A 35 19.24 14.49 0.10
CA SER A 35 19.06 13.10 0.52
C SER A 35 17.56 12.80 0.48
N PRO A 36 17.03 12.16 -0.57
CA PRO A 36 15.76 11.46 -0.44
C PRO A 36 16.00 10.33 0.55
N SER A 37 15.40 10.46 1.74
CA SER A 37 15.30 9.35 2.70
C SER A 37 14.68 8.14 1.99
N ASP A 38 15.46 7.05 1.96
CA ASP A 38 15.04 5.66 1.83
C ASP A 38 13.96 5.35 0.77
N ALA A 39 14.33 5.50 -0.50
CA ALA A 39 13.82 4.57 -1.50
C ALA A 39 14.57 3.24 -1.29
N SER A 40 14.01 2.35 -0.45
CA SER A 40 14.44 0.95 -0.45
C SER A 40 14.43 0.44 -1.90
N PRO A 41 15.57 -0.05 -2.46
CA PRO A 41 15.57 -0.62 -3.80
C PRO A 41 14.62 -1.81 -3.83
N PRO A 42 13.81 -2.01 -4.90
CA PRO A 42 12.93 -3.16 -4.98
C PRO A 42 13.79 -4.43 -5.14
N ALA A 43 14.07 -5.10 -4.03
CA ALA A 43 14.62 -6.44 -4.03
C ALA A 43 13.50 -7.45 -4.32
N SER A 44 13.47 -8.00 -5.52
CA SER A 44 13.60 -9.47 -5.70
C SER A 44 13.33 -9.87 -7.13
N THR A 45 14.42 -10.25 -7.78
CA THR A 45 14.47 -11.01 -9.03
C THR A 45 13.83 -12.39 -8.80
N GLY A 46 12.64 -12.62 -9.35
CA GLY A 46 12.08 -13.96 -9.56
C GLY A 46 11.17 -14.57 -8.49
N ALA A 47 10.86 -13.87 -7.40
CA ALA A 47 9.94 -14.37 -6.37
C ALA A 47 8.56 -13.70 -6.43
N THR A 48 7.54 -14.35 -5.87
CA THR A 48 6.25 -13.71 -5.62
C THR A 48 6.41 -12.60 -4.57
N THR A 49 5.85 -11.43 -4.85
CA THR A 49 5.95 -10.26 -3.97
C THR A 49 4.56 -9.87 -3.46
N LEU A 50 4.42 -9.67 -2.14
CA LEU A 50 3.25 -9.02 -1.55
C LEU A 50 3.40 -7.51 -1.75
N ILE A 51 2.58 -6.92 -2.62
CA ILE A 51 2.69 -5.52 -3.05
C ILE A 51 1.74 -4.59 -2.29
N ALA A 52 0.68 -5.14 -1.70
CA ALA A 52 -0.21 -4.43 -0.79
C ALA A 52 -0.77 -5.41 0.24
N PHE A 53 -0.78 -4.98 1.50
CA PHE A 53 -1.43 -5.68 2.60
C PHE A 53 -2.08 -4.65 3.51
N ALA A 54 -3.38 -4.75 3.72
CA ALA A 54 -4.11 -3.80 4.55
C ALA A 54 -5.36 -4.44 5.16
N MET A 55 -5.69 -4.01 6.37
CA MET A 55 -6.99 -4.28 6.96
C MET A 55 -8.05 -3.45 6.24
N VAL A 56 -9.22 -4.05 6.01
CA VAL A 56 -10.36 -3.41 5.36
C VAL A 56 -11.61 -3.55 6.21
N SER A 57 -12.49 -2.57 6.13
CA SER A 57 -13.71 -2.52 6.94
C SER A 57 -14.72 -3.59 6.54
N SER A 58 -14.75 -3.96 5.25
CA SER A 58 -15.65 -4.98 4.74
C SER A 58 -15.08 -5.65 3.48
N ALA A 59 -15.35 -6.95 3.35
CA ALA A 59 -15.17 -7.67 2.10
C ALA A 59 -16.15 -7.14 1.03
N GLY A 60 -15.66 -7.03 -0.20
CA GLY A 60 -16.44 -6.70 -1.39
C GLY A 60 -17.12 -7.93 -2.01
N THR A 61 -17.44 -7.85 -3.29
CA THR A 61 -18.13 -8.92 -4.03
C THR A 61 -17.20 -10.05 -4.48
N ALA A 62 -15.89 -9.82 -4.49
CA ALA A 62 -14.88 -10.82 -4.82
C ALA A 62 -14.00 -11.16 -3.61
N ALA A 63 -13.85 -12.46 -3.33
CA ALA A 63 -12.94 -12.95 -2.29
C ALA A 63 -11.53 -13.21 -2.84
N ALA A 64 -11.39 -13.60 -4.11
CA ALA A 64 -10.11 -13.83 -4.75
C ALA A 64 -10.22 -13.75 -6.28
N ALA A 65 -9.31 -13.02 -6.94
CA ALA A 65 -9.24 -12.99 -8.40
C ALA A 65 -7.94 -12.35 -8.90
N GLU A 66 -7.63 -12.58 -10.19
CA GLU A 66 -6.55 -11.88 -10.90
C GLU A 66 -6.94 -10.41 -11.12
N VAL A 67 -6.03 -9.51 -10.80
CA VAL A 67 -6.13 -8.05 -10.94
C VAL A 67 -5.40 -7.65 -12.21
N ARG A 68 -6.09 -7.00 -13.14
CA ARG A 68 -5.55 -6.56 -14.44
C ARG A 68 -5.34 -5.06 -14.50
N SER A 69 -6.15 -4.31 -13.77
CA SER A 69 -6.06 -2.86 -13.67
C SER A 69 -6.12 -2.40 -12.20
N PRO A 70 -5.66 -1.19 -11.88
CA PRO A 70 -5.84 -0.61 -10.55
C PRO A 70 -7.30 -0.57 -10.09
N ASP A 71 -8.24 -0.34 -11.01
CA ASP A 71 -9.67 -0.23 -10.68
C ASP A 71 -10.29 -1.59 -10.29
N ASP A 72 -9.67 -2.70 -10.69
CA ASP A 72 -10.09 -4.04 -10.25
C ASP A 72 -9.94 -4.27 -8.74
N VAL A 73 -9.27 -3.38 -8.00
CA VAL A 73 -9.14 -3.48 -6.54
C VAL A 73 -10.48 -3.22 -5.84
N ASP A 74 -11.35 -2.38 -6.41
CA ASP A 74 -12.60 -1.95 -5.77
C ASP A 74 -13.61 -3.07 -5.53
N ARG A 75 -13.56 -4.13 -6.35
CA ARG A 75 -14.46 -5.28 -6.18
C ARG A 75 -14.15 -6.12 -4.95
N PHE A 76 -12.97 -5.99 -4.38
CA PHE A 76 -12.53 -6.80 -3.24
C PHE A 76 -12.89 -6.19 -1.90
N VAL A 77 -13.05 -4.86 -1.83
CA VAL A 77 -13.05 -4.17 -0.55
C VAL A 77 -14.03 -3.01 -0.55
N GLY A 78 -14.71 -2.84 0.57
CA GLY A 78 -15.35 -1.59 0.96
C GLY A 78 -14.58 -0.98 2.12
N GLY A 79 -14.44 0.35 2.17
CA GLY A 79 -13.70 0.98 3.25
C GLY A 79 -13.14 2.36 2.93
N PRO A 80 -12.18 2.84 3.73
CA PRO A 80 -11.61 4.18 3.59
C PRO A 80 -10.92 4.34 2.23
N PRO A 81 -11.09 5.48 1.54
CA PRO A 81 -10.54 5.69 0.22
C PRO A 81 -9.00 5.59 0.19
N ASP A 82 -8.34 5.88 1.31
CA ASP A 82 -6.87 5.91 1.40
C ASP A 82 -6.25 4.51 1.28
N VAL A 83 -6.88 3.48 1.87
CA VAL A 83 -6.44 2.08 1.78
C VAL A 83 -6.56 1.58 0.34
N VAL A 84 -7.71 1.87 -0.28
CA VAL A 84 -7.98 1.51 -1.67
C VAL A 84 -6.99 2.21 -2.59
N ALA A 85 -6.81 3.53 -2.44
CA ALA A 85 -5.86 4.32 -3.24
C ALA A 85 -4.43 3.78 -3.14
N THR A 86 -3.99 3.40 -1.93
CA THR A 86 -2.68 2.80 -1.71
C THR A 86 -2.51 1.48 -2.45
N ALA A 87 -3.51 0.60 -2.39
CA ALA A 87 -3.51 -0.67 -3.12
C ALA A 87 -3.55 -0.47 -4.64
N ARG A 88 -4.34 0.48 -5.14
CA ARG A 88 -4.38 0.85 -6.57
C ARG A 88 -3.02 1.35 -7.06
N ALA A 89 -2.38 2.22 -6.28
CA ALA A 89 -1.05 2.72 -6.61
C ALA A 89 -0.01 1.59 -6.63
N ALA A 90 -0.10 0.62 -5.72
CA ALA A 90 0.76 -0.56 -5.74
C ALA A 90 0.55 -1.40 -7.00
N VAL A 91 -0.70 -1.63 -7.41
CA VAL A 91 -1.04 -2.36 -8.65
C VAL A 91 -0.50 -1.63 -9.88
N ALA A 92 -0.67 -0.31 -9.97
CA ALA A 92 -0.17 0.49 -11.10
C ALA A 92 1.35 0.36 -11.29
N ARG A 93 2.12 0.29 -10.19
CA ARG A 93 3.57 0.08 -10.24
C ARG A 93 3.99 -1.31 -10.74
N HIS A 94 3.08 -2.27 -10.75
CA HIS A 94 3.35 -3.67 -11.09
C HIS A 94 2.61 -4.17 -12.33
N ALA A 95 2.16 -3.26 -13.21
CA ALA A 95 1.37 -3.58 -14.41
C ALA A 95 2.02 -4.60 -15.38
N GLY A 96 3.34 -4.86 -15.27
CA GLY A 96 4.04 -5.89 -16.04
C GLY A 96 4.03 -7.30 -15.43
N SER A 97 3.44 -7.48 -14.25
CA SER A 97 3.33 -8.78 -13.55
C SER A 97 1.88 -9.29 -13.56
N ARG A 98 1.69 -10.60 -13.39
CA ARG A 98 0.36 -11.13 -13.10
C ARG A 98 0.04 -10.88 -11.64
N MET A 99 -1.04 -10.16 -11.38
CA MET A 99 -1.38 -9.74 -10.02
C MET A 99 -2.61 -10.50 -9.52
N PHE A 100 -2.59 -10.88 -8.25
CA PHE A 100 -3.69 -11.62 -7.62
C PHE A 100 -4.06 -10.93 -6.32
N ALA A 101 -5.33 -10.62 -6.15
CA ALA A 101 -5.86 -10.07 -4.91
C ALA A 101 -6.74 -11.09 -4.20
N PHE A 102 -6.63 -11.07 -2.86
CA PHE A 102 -7.35 -11.94 -1.95
C PHE A 102 -7.88 -11.11 -0.79
N VAL A 103 -9.11 -11.42 -0.38
CA VAL A 103 -9.71 -10.93 0.86
C VAL A 103 -9.75 -12.12 1.79
N LEU A 104 -9.01 -12.01 2.88
CA LEU A 104 -8.85 -13.09 3.85
C LEU A 104 -9.40 -12.62 5.19
N ALA A 105 -10.20 -13.48 5.83
CA ALA A 105 -10.64 -13.26 7.20
C ALA A 105 -9.56 -13.76 8.16
N GLY A 106 -9.19 -12.94 9.13
CA GLY A 106 -8.13 -13.24 10.08
C GLY A 106 -8.17 -12.37 11.32
N CYS A 107 -7.05 -12.34 12.03
CA CYS A 107 -6.97 -11.89 13.41
C CYS A 107 -5.62 -11.26 13.68
N GLN A 108 -5.56 -9.92 13.63
CA GLN A 108 -4.31 -9.18 13.84
C GLN A 108 -3.15 -9.68 12.97
N ASN A 109 -3.46 -10.22 11.79
CA ASN A 109 -2.44 -10.72 10.88
C ASN A 109 -1.60 -9.57 10.34
N THR A 110 -0.29 -9.76 10.28
CA THR A 110 0.66 -8.73 9.81
C THR A 110 1.08 -8.92 8.37
N GLY A 111 0.66 -10.02 7.73
CA GLY A 111 0.96 -10.28 6.33
C GLY A 111 0.18 -11.43 5.74
N ALA A 112 0.53 -11.77 4.50
CA ALA A 112 0.00 -12.90 3.78
C ALA A 112 1.07 -13.53 2.89
N THR A 113 0.93 -14.82 2.62
CA THR A 113 1.76 -15.58 1.69
C THR A 113 0.91 -16.13 0.56
N LEU A 114 1.49 -16.18 -0.64
CA LEU A 114 0.88 -16.81 -1.82
C LEU A 114 1.46 -18.21 -2.00
N SER A 115 0.60 -19.17 -2.34
CA SER A 115 0.99 -20.50 -2.75
C SER A 115 0.41 -20.80 -4.14
N ILE A 116 1.27 -21.25 -5.04
CA ILE A 116 0.88 -21.73 -6.37
C ILE A 116 1.16 -23.23 -6.40
N ARG A 117 0.12 -24.06 -6.41
CA ARG A 117 0.24 -25.53 -6.45
C ARG A 117 -0.79 -26.13 -7.40
N ALA A 118 -0.34 -27.03 -8.26
CA ALA A 118 -1.19 -27.77 -9.20
C ALA A 118 -2.16 -26.87 -10.01
N GLY A 119 -1.66 -25.72 -10.49
CA GLY A 119 -2.48 -24.76 -11.25
C GLY A 119 -3.48 -23.97 -10.40
N ARG A 120 -3.42 -24.06 -9.07
CA ARG A 120 -4.23 -23.26 -8.15
C ARG A 120 -3.39 -22.19 -7.47
N VAL A 121 -3.90 -20.97 -7.46
CA VAL A 121 -3.33 -19.82 -6.74
C VAL A 121 -4.18 -19.58 -5.50
N THR A 122 -3.57 -19.76 -4.34
CA THR A 122 -4.20 -19.54 -3.03
C THR A 122 -3.34 -18.59 -2.19
N ALA A 123 -3.95 -17.89 -1.24
CA ALA A 123 -3.24 -17.09 -0.26
C ALA A 123 -3.62 -17.49 1.16
N ALA A 124 -2.69 -17.35 2.09
CA ALA A 124 -2.89 -17.60 3.51
C ALA A 124 -2.33 -16.44 4.33
N LEU A 125 -3.02 -16.07 5.40
CA LEU A 125 -2.55 -15.05 6.33
C LEU A 125 -1.38 -15.56 7.18
N THR A 126 -0.52 -14.64 7.60
CA THR A 126 0.66 -14.91 8.44
C THR A 126 0.76 -13.91 9.59
N GLY A 127 1.52 -14.23 10.63
CA GLY A 127 1.82 -13.29 11.72
C GLY A 127 0.66 -13.09 12.70
N GLY A 128 -0.32 -13.99 12.71
CA GLY A 128 -1.44 -14.02 13.66
C GLY A 128 -1.46 -15.32 14.48
N GLU A 129 -0.34 -16.04 14.53
CA GLU A 129 -0.23 -17.31 15.21
C GLU A 129 -0.38 -17.12 16.73
N GLY A 130 -1.27 -17.90 17.36
CA GLY A 130 -1.47 -17.87 18.81
C GLY A 130 -2.36 -16.74 19.35
N ILE A 131 -2.98 -15.94 18.47
CA ILE A 131 -3.95 -14.91 18.88
C ILE A 131 -5.35 -15.52 18.94
N ALA A 132 -5.99 -15.46 20.11
CA ALA A 132 -7.40 -15.80 20.26
C ALA A 132 -8.27 -14.65 19.74
N CYS A 133 -9.14 -14.96 18.78
CA CYS A 133 -9.85 -13.95 18.03
C CYS A 133 -11.33 -13.95 18.37
N LEU A 134 -11.83 -12.85 18.94
CA LEU A 134 -13.24 -12.70 19.27
C LEU A 134 -14.08 -12.31 18.04
N VAL A 135 -13.52 -11.53 17.12
CA VAL A 135 -14.16 -11.07 15.89
C VAL A 135 -13.16 -11.15 14.75
N ALA A 136 -13.55 -11.74 13.63
CA ALA A 136 -12.71 -11.80 12.45
C ALA A 136 -12.61 -10.43 11.77
N GLU A 137 -11.39 -10.04 11.44
CA GLU A 137 -11.04 -8.86 10.66
C GLU A 137 -10.82 -9.27 9.19
N TYR A 138 -11.04 -8.34 8.25
CA TYR A 138 -10.79 -8.59 6.84
C TYR A 138 -9.47 -7.95 6.40
N PHE A 139 -8.68 -8.70 5.65
CA PHE A 139 -7.40 -8.25 5.11
C PHE A 139 -7.39 -8.38 3.60
N LEU A 140 -7.06 -7.29 2.91
CA LEU A 140 -6.73 -7.30 1.49
C LEU A 140 -5.25 -7.61 1.33
N ALA A 141 -4.94 -8.68 0.59
CA ALA A 141 -3.58 -9.03 0.17
C ALA A 141 -3.50 -9.03 -1.35
N VAL A 142 -2.60 -8.22 -1.91
CA VAL A 142 -2.34 -8.16 -3.35
C VAL A 142 -0.91 -8.62 -3.61
N PHE A 143 -0.76 -9.60 -4.48
CA PHE A 143 0.51 -10.19 -4.86
C PHE A 143 0.84 -9.88 -6.32
N ALA A 144 2.08 -9.52 -6.59
CA ALA A 144 2.65 -9.52 -7.94
C ALA A 144 3.44 -10.81 -8.13
N VAL A 145 3.11 -11.54 -9.20
CA VAL A 145 3.79 -12.79 -9.58
C VAL A 145 4.38 -12.64 -10.97
N PRO A 146 5.65 -13.00 -11.17
CA PRO A 146 6.21 -13.13 -12.50
C PRO A 146 5.36 -14.05 -13.39
N ALA A 147 5.03 -13.61 -14.60
CA ALA A 147 4.09 -14.32 -15.48
C ALA A 147 4.52 -15.77 -15.79
N HIS A 148 5.82 -16.04 -15.83
CA HIS A 148 6.38 -17.37 -16.09
C HIS A 148 6.16 -18.37 -14.95
N LEU A 149 5.82 -17.91 -13.74
CA LEU A 149 5.54 -18.77 -12.58
C LEU A 149 4.06 -19.15 -12.46
N VAL A 150 3.18 -18.54 -13.26
CA VAL A 150 1.75 -18.79 -13.19
C VAL A 150 1.27 -19.48 -14.47
N PRO A 151 0.73 -20.70 -14.38
CA PRO A 151 0.09 -21.36 -15.52
C PRO A 151 -0.98 -20.45 -16.16
N PRO A 152 -1.10 -20.44 -17.49
CA PRO A 152 -2.06 -19.58 -18.19
C PRO A 152 -3.52 -19.88 -17.80
N ASP A 153 -3.80 -21.11 -17.39
CA ASP A 153 -5.11 -21.62 -16.98
C ASP A 153 -5.31 -21.66 -15.44
N ALA A 154 -4.39 -21.03 -14.70
CA ALA A 154 -4.40 -21.08 -13.24
C ALA A 154 -5.71 -20.58 -12.64
N LYS A 155 -6.26 -21.34 -11.68
CA LYS A 155 -7.49 -21.00 -10.97
C LYS A 155 -7.15 -20.27 -9.68
N VAL A 156 -7.81 -19.14 -9.46
CA VAL A 156 -7.64 -18.31 -8.27
C VAL A 156 -8.78 -18.61 -7.31
N SER A 157 -8.44 -18.91 -6.06
CA SER A 157 -9.44 -19.13 -5.00
C SER A 157 -8.90 -18.66 -3.66
N ALA A 158 -9.74 -18.03 -2.84
CA ALA A 158 -9.40 -17.80 -1.45
C ALA A 158 -9.21 -19.15 -0.76
N ALA A 159 -8.22 -19.25 0.13
CA ALA A 159 -8.15 -20.41 1.01
C ALA A 159 -9.42 -20.44 1.90
N PRO A 160 -9.96 -21.63 2.19
CA PRO A 160 -11.09 -21.77 3.11
C PRO A 160 -10.75 -21.29 4.52
#